data_AF-A0A2V8HPW5-F1
#
_entry.id   AF-A0A2V8HPW5-F1
#
_cell.length_a   1.000
_cell.length_b   1.000
_cell.length_c   1.000
_cell.angle_alpha   90.00
_cell.angle_beta   90.00
_cell.angle_gamma   90.00
#
_symmetry.space_group_name_H-M   'P 1'
#
loop_
_entity.id
_entity.type
_entity.pdbx_description
1 polymer ?
#
loop_
_entity_poly.entity_id
_entity_poly.type
_entity_poly.pdbx_seq_one_letter_code
_entity_poly.pdbx_strand_id
1 'polypeptide(L)' 'MRTVWHNLWIRKGKHLSKDDLIDVQGTVVAVHSGGLYRVQCDQGHEVLAQLSGRMRR' A
#
# COMPACT_ATOMS: atom_id res chain seq x y z
N MET A 1 -11.48 -32.98 -15.31
CA MET A 1 -11.29 -31.56 -15.66
C MET A 1 -10.27 -30.97 -14.69
N ARG A 2 -9.10 -30.55 -15.18
CA ARG A 2 -7.97 -30.06 -14.39
C ARG A 2 -7.92 -28.53 -14.48
N THR A 3 -8.32 -27.83 -13.43
CA THR A 3 -8.15 -26.37 -13.31
C THR A 3 -6.73 -26.10 -12.82
N VAL A 4 -5.88 -25.67 -13.74
CA VAL A 4 -4.51 -25.23 -13.49
C VAL A 4 -4.58 -23.87 -12.79
N TRP A 5 -4.26 -23.86 -11.49
CA TRP A 5 -4.06 -22.61 -10.74
C TRP A 5 -2.67 -22.08 -11.08
N HIS A 6 -2.61 -21.11 -12.00
CA HIS A 6 -1.38 -20.42 -12.33
C HIS A 6 -0.97 -19.48 -11.18
N ASN A 7 0.02 -19.93 -10.40
CA ASN A 7 1.09 -19.18 -9.77
C ASN A 7 1.01 -17.63 -9.87
N LEU A 8 0.60 -16.98 -8.77
CA LEU A 8 0.97 -15.60 -8.49
C LEU A 8 2.16 -15.61 -7.52
N TRP A 9 3.36 -15.82 -8.06
CA TRP A 9 4.60 -15.55 -7.32
C TRP A 9 4.71 -14.04 -7.13
N ILE A 10 4.13 -13.52 -6.06
CA ILE A 10 4.47 -12.20 -5.54
C ILE A 10 5.97 -12.28 -5.24
N ARG A 11 6.78 -11.68 -6.10
CA ARG A 11 8.22 -11.49 -5.86
C ARG A 11 8.33 -10.88 -4.47
N LYS A 12 8.86 -11.62 -3.50
CA LYS A 12 9.25 -11.07 -2.20
C LYS A 12 10.18 -9.89 -2.54
N GLY A 13 9.66 -8.67 -2.45
CA GLY A 13 10.47 -7.47 -2.61
C GLY A 13 11.63 -7.56 -1.63
N LYS A 14 12.82 -7.10 -2.04
CA LYS A 14 13.94 -6.89 -1.13
C LYS A 14 13.39 -6.22 0.13
N HIS A 15 13.63 -6.82 1.29
CA HIS A 15 13.28 -6.21 2.57
C HIS A 15 14.19 -4.98 2.70
N LEU A 16 13.66 -3.80 2.38
CA LEU A 16 14.29 -2.55 2.78
C LEU A 16 14.25 -2.49 4.30
N SER A 17 15.28 -1.93 4.93
CA SER A 17 15.15 -1.62 6.35
C SER A 17 13.97 -0.69 6.52
N LYS A 18 13.27 -0.78 7.65
CA LYS A 18 12.25 0.22 7.99
C LYS A 18 12.85 1.63 8.04
N ASP A 19 14.14 1.72 8.34
CA ASP A 19 14.88 2.97 8.40
C ASP A 19 15.11 3.58 7.00
N ASP A 20 14.98 2.79 5.94
CA ASP A 20 15.11 3.26 4.55
C ASP A 20 13.78 3.78 3.98
N LEU A 21 12.68 3.71 4.75
CA LEU A 21 11.37 4.14 4.30
C LEU A 21 11.26 5.67 4.32
N ILE A 22 10.59 6.21 3.32
CA ILE A 22 10.28 7.64 3.23
C ILE A 22 9.02 7.90 4.06
N ASP A 23 9.11 8.83 5.01
CA ASP A 23 7.95 9.36 5.74
C ASP A 23 7.42 10.61 5.04
N VAL A 24 6.11 10.65 4.80
CA VAL A 24 5.43 11.73 4.09
C VAL A 24 4.14 12.07 4.82
N GLN A 25 3.93 13.36 5.06
CA GLN A 25 2.68 13.86 5.61
C GLN A 25 1.67 14.14 4.50
N GLY A 26 0.40 13.87 4.76
CA GLY A 26 -0.66 14.09 3.79
C GLY A 26 -2.05 13.98 4.42
N THR A 27 -3.06 14.41 3.66
CA THR A 27 -4.46 14.39 4.09
C THR A 27 -5.25 13.36 3.28
N VAL A 28 -6.07 12.54 3.94
CA VAL A 28 -6.96 11.59 3.26
C VAL A 28 -8.06 12.39 2.53
N VAL A 29 -8.16 12.21 1.22
CA VAL A 29 -9.15 12.90 0.36
C VAL A 29 -10.25 11.97 -0.15
N ALA A 30 -10.01 10.66 -0.21
CA ALA A 30 -11.03 9.68 -0.56
C ALA A 30 -10.79 8.31 0.09
N VAL A 31 -11.87 7.56 0.32
CA VAL A 31 -11.84 6.19 0.84
C VAL A 31 -12.35 5.24 -0.24
N HIS A 32 -11.59 4.16 -0.48
CA HIS A 32 -11.93 3.12 -1.44
C HIS A 32 -12.18 1.77 -0.72
N SER A 33 -12.80 0.83 -1.44
CA SER A 33 -13.00 -0.53 -0.96
C SER A 33 -11.65 -1.24 -0.69
N GLY A 34 -11.65 -2.22 0.20
CA GLY A 34 -10.43 -2.96 0.57
C GLY A 34 -9.48 -2.19 1.51
N GLY A 35 -9.95 -1.09 2.11
CA GLY A 35 -9.17 -0.30 3.06
C GLY A 35 -8.04 0.47 2.40
N LEU A 36 -8.24 0.93 1.16
CA LEU A 36 -7.35 1.82 0.43
C LEU A 36 -7.83 3.26 0.58
N TYR A 37 -6.88 4.17 0.73
CA TYR A 37 -7.13 5.59 0.93
C TYR A 37 -6.37 6.39 -0.11
N ARG A 38 -7.02 7.34 -0.75
CA ARG A 38 -6.32 8.35 -1.54
C ARG A 38 -5.87 9.45 -0.58
N VAL A 39 -4.56 9.69 -0.57
CA VAL A 39 -3.93 10.70 0.29
C VAL A 39 -3.29 11.75 -0.61
N GLN A 40 -3.68 13.00 -0.40
CA GLN A 40 -3.04 14.15 -1.02
C GLN A 40 -1.82 14.51 -0.18
N CYS A 41 -0.65 14.41 -0.79
CA CYS A 41 0.61 14.88 -0.23
C CYS A 41 0.96 16.26 -0.80
N ASP A 42 2.10 16.81 -0.39
CA ASP A 42 2.59 18.11 -0.83
C ASP A 42 2.67 18.25 -2.36
N GLN A 43 2.53 19.50 -2.84
CA GLN A 43 2.72 19.89 -4.24
C GLN A 43 1.86 19.12 -5.25
N GLY A 44 0.63 18.75 -4.89
CA GLY A 44 -0.33 18.16 -5.82
C GLY A 44 -0.13 16.68 -6.09
N HIS A 45 0.83 16.01 -5.44
CA HIS A 45 1.00 14.56 -5.56
C HIS A 45 -0.04 13.80 -4.76
N GLU A 46 -0.67 12.81 -5.39
CA GLU A 46 -1.58 11.88 -4.73
C GLU A 46 -0.96 10.49 -4.66
N VAL A 47 -1.14 9.83 -3.52
CA VAL A 47 -0.72 8.44 -3.31
C VAL A 47 -1.90 7.58 -2.87
N LEU A 48 -1.87 6.31 -3.24
CA LEU A 48 -2.76 5.29 -2.67
C LEU A 48 -2.07 4.66 -1.46
N ALA A 49 -2.67 4.86 -0.29
CA ALA A 49 -2.17 4.37 0.98
C ALA A 49 -3.06 3.26 1.54
N GLN A 50 -2.48 2.45 2.42
CA GLN A 50 -3.18 1.41 3.17
C GLN A 50 -2.71 1.45 4.62
N LEU A 51 -3.64 1.21 5.56
CA LEU A 51 -3.28 1.12 6.97
C LEU A 51 -2.23 0.02 7.19
N SER A 52 -1.22 0.34 8.00
CA SER A 52 -0.23 -0.65 8.42
C SER A 52 -0.90 -1.79 9.17
N GLY A 53 -0.28 -2.99 9.13
CA GLY A 53 -0.80 -4.15 9.85
C GLY A 53 -0.91 -3.92 11.37
N ARG A 54 -0.12 -3.00 11.94
CA ARG A 54 -0.23 -2.61 13.35
C ARG A 54 -1.47 -1.75 13.60
N MET A 55 -1.73 -0.76 12.76
CA MET A 55 -2.89 0.14 12.93
C MET A 55 -4.24 -0.54 12.69
N ARG A 56 -4.25 -1.66 11.96
CA ARG A 56 -5.45 -2.47 11.74
C ARG A 56 -5.87 -3.32 12.95
N ARG A 57 -4.99 -3.48 13.94
CA ARG A 57 -5.23 -4.29 15.13
C ARG A 57 -5.79 -3.45 16.26
#